data_AF-A0A160NYB1-F1
#
_entry.id   AF-A0A160NYB1-F1
#
_cell.length_a   1.000
_cell.length_b   1.000
_cell.length_c   1.000
_cell.angle_alpha   90.00
_cell.angle_beta   90.00
_cell.angle_gamma   90.00
#
_symmetry.space_group_name_H-M   'P 1'
#
loop_
_entity.id
_entity.type
_entity.pdbx_description
1 polymer ?
#
loop_
_entity_poly.entity_id
_entity_poly.type
_entity_poly.pdbx_seq_one_letter_code
_entity_poly.pdbx_strand_id
1 'polypeptide(L)'
;MSFERNTTTGSRAGGGPTAELRVEIFQSGPGGVFREWVPAFDVAPVRVTVYTESALATAFAGHGPRVAGLLEASSEDTWRITAHCLSTGAVVGEWTWARSEETGRWIPAGDLWCVWDDSLRIAALERANARAAQNGDAA
;
A
#
# COMPACT_ATOMS: atom_id res chain seq x y z
N MET A 1 -23.33 -34.79 -2.90
CA MET A 1 -22.83 -33.41 -2.75
C MET A 1 -22.24 -33.29 -1.36
N SER A 2 -20.91 -33.29 -1.26
CA SER A 2 -20.20 -32.97 -0.02
C SER A 2 -18.96 -32.18 -0.43
N PHE A 3 -18.99 -30.86 -0.19
CA PHE A 3 -17.79 -30.03 -0.28
C PHE A 3 -17.21 -29.95 1.14
N GLU A 4 -16.13 -30.71 1.38
CA GLU A 4 -15.32 -30.53 2.58
C GLU A 4 -14.62 -29.17 2.51
N ARG A 5 -15.01 -28.27 3.42
CA ARG A 5 -14.27 -27.04 3.69
C ARG A 5 -12.98 -27.44 4.40
N ASN A 6 -11.88 -27.44 3.66
CA ASN A 6 -10.56 -27.57 4.26
C ASN A 6 -10.16 -26.19 4.83
N THR A 7 -10.63 -25.88 6.04
CA THR A 7 -10.10 -24.79 6.87
C THR A 7 -8.74 -25.21 7.41
N THR A 8 -7.69 -25.06 6.60
CA THR A 8 -6.32 -25.09 7.11
C THR A 8 -5.96 -23.68 7.58
N THR A 9 -6.24 -23.41 8.85
CA THR A 9 -5.65 -22.33 9.62
C THR A 9 -4.18 -22.69 9.88
N GLY A 10 -3.35 -22.57 8.85
CA GLY A 10 -1.90 -22.70 8.95
C GLY A 10 -1.30 -21.35 9.33
N SER A 11 -1.20 -21.08 10.63
CA SER A 11 -0.27 -20.07 11.13
C SER A 11 1.15 -20.50 10.77
N ARG A 12 1.69 -19.95 9.68
CA ARG A 12 3.13 -19.96 9.41
C ARG A 12 3.62 -18.53 9.53
N ALA A 13 4.48 -18.30 10.51
CA ALA A 13 5.36 -17.15 10.60
C ALA A 13 6.33 -17.19 9.40
N GLY A 14 5.84 -16.74 8.24
CA GLY A 14 6.63 -16.44 7.07
C GLY A 14 6.29 -15.00 6.69
N GLY A 15 7.21 -14.07 6.92
CA GLY A 15 7.02 -12.66 6.61
C GLY A 15 6.76 -12.48 5.12
N GLY A 16 5.49 -12.31 4.75
CA GLY A 16 5.12 -11.95 3.38
C GLY A 16 5.76 -10.62 2.99
N PRO A 17 5.98 -10.40 1.68
CA PRO A 17 6.48 -9.10 1.23
C PRO A 17 5.48 -8.03 1.69
N THR A 18 6.02 -7.08 2.43
CA THR A 18 5.23 -6.06 3.14
C THR A 18 5.41 -4.75 2.40
N ALA A 19 4.30 -4.07 2.13
CA ALA A 19 4.33 -2.69 1.64
C ALA A 19 4.00 -1.73 2.79
N GLU A 20 4.54 -0.53 2.71
CA GLU A 20 4.16 0.58 3.56
C GLU A 20 3.41 1.60 2.72
N LEU A 21 2.14 1.81 3.07
CA LEU A 21 1.30 2.85 2.49
C LEU A 21 1.65 4.17 3.17
N ARG A 22 2.02 5.16 2.36
CA ARG A 22 2.36 6.51 2.79
C ARG A 22 1.42 7.48 2.13
N VAL A 23 1.11 8.57 2.83
CA VAL A 23 0.23 9.61 2.32
C VAL A 23 1.03 10.87 2.10
N GLU A 24 0.84 11.46 0.94
CA GLU A 24 1.45 12.73 0.57
C GLU A 24 0.37 13.72 0.13
N ILE A 25 0.56 15.00 0.45
CA ILE A 25 -0.33 16.09 0.07
C ILE A 25 0.42 17.03 -0.87
N PHE A 26 -0.26 17.53 -1.90
CA PHE A 26 0.33 18.40 -2.89
C PHE A 26 0.14 19.87 -2.51
N GLN A 27 1.09 20.41 -1.76
CA GLN A 27 0.99 21.76 -1.18
C GLN A 27 1.89 22.78 -1.87
N SER A 28 1.63 24.06 -1.60
CA SER A 28 2.51 25.15 -2.03
C SER A 28 3.74 25.21 -1.14
N GLY A 29 4.93 25.24 -1.76
CA GLY A 29 6.20 25.42 -1.07
C GLY A 29 6.35 26.84 -0.50
N PRO A 30 7.43 27.11 0.26
CA PRO A 30 7.68 28.41 0.88
C PRO A 30 7.61 29.57 -0.14
N GLY A 31 6.76 30.56 0.15
CA GLY A 31 6.56 31.72 -0.73
C GLY A 31 5.59 31.51 -1.91
N GLY A 32 4.96 30.33 -2.04
CA GLY A 32 3.93 30.07 -3.05
C GLY A 32 4.43 29.94 -4.49
N VAL A 33 5.75 29.81 -4.68
CA VAL A 33 6.39 29.87 -6.02
C VAL A 33 6.43 28.50 -6.71
N PHE A 34 6.44 27.42 -5.95
CA PHE A 34 6.43 26.06 -6.46
C PHE A 34 5.47 25.18 -5.66
N ARG A 35 5.06 24.05 -6.23
CA ARG A 35 4.25 23.04 -5.56
C ARG A 35 5.04 21.75 -5.45
N GLU A 36 4.87 21.06 -4.33
CA GLU A 36 5.57 19.82 -4.05
C GLU A 36 4.70 18.83 -3.30
N TRP A 37 5.04 17.54 -3.43
CA TRP A 37 4.46 16.49 -2.61
C TRP A 37 5.20 16.44 -1.28
N VAL A 38 4.46 16.58 -0.19
CA VAL A 38 5.01 16.42 1.17
C VAL A 38 4.30 15.30 1.91
N PRO A 39 4.95 14.65 2.89
CA PRO A 39 4.28 13.72 3.76
C PRO A 39 3.10 14.38 4.50
N ALA A 40 1.95 13.69 4.53
CA ALA A 40 0.86 14.05 5.42
C ALA A 40 1.22 13.63 6.85
N PHE A 41 1.90 14.48 7.61
CA PHE A 41 2.43 14.13 8.94
C PHE A 41 1.36 13.70 9.95
N ASP A 42 0.12 14.15 9.77
CA ASP A 42 -1.04 13.74 10.60
C ASP A 42 -1.60 12.36 10.24
N VAL A 43 -1.09 11.74 9.17
CA VAL A 43 -1.50 10.43 8.70
C VAL A 43 -0.33 9.45 8.82
N ALA A 44 -0.38 8.62 9.87
CA ALA A 44 0.62 7.60 10.09
C ALA A 44 0.69 6.60 8.91
N PRO A 45 1.90 6.22 8.46
CA PRO A 45 2.06 5.17 7.46
C PRO A 45 1.47 3.84 7.93
N VAL A 46 0.87 3.09 7.00
CA VAL A 46 0.25 1.79 7.31
C VAL A 46 1.03 0.67 6.64
N ARG A 47 1.43 -0.33 7.42
CA ARG A 47 2.05 -1.53 6.88
C ARG A 47 0.99 -2.55 6.51
N VAL A 48 1.12 -3.08 5.30
CA VAL A 48 0.20 -4.07 4.74
C VAL A 48 0.98 -5.25 4.19
N THR A 49 0.54 -6.45 4.50
CA THR A 49 1.10 -7.67 3.93
C THR A 49 0.41 -7.92 2.59
N VAL A 50 1.18 -7.88 1.50
CA VAL A 50 0.63 -7.89 0.14
C VAL A 50 1.28 -9.02 -0.63
N TYR A 51 0.47 -9.93 -1.15
CA TYR A 51 0.97 -11.08 -1.91
C TYR A 51 0.63 -11.01 -3.40
N THR A 52 -0.27 -10.10 -3.79
CA THR A 52 -0.77 -9.93 -5.16
C THR A 52 -1.14 -8.46 -5.40
N GLU A 53 -1.24 -8.09 -6.68
CA GLU A 53 -1.75 -6.78 -7.09
C GLU A 53 -3.17 -6.52 -6.56
N SER A 54 -4.06 -7.52 -6.60
CA SER A 54 -5.44 -7.37 -6.09
C SER A 54 -5.48 -7.15 -4.56
N ALA A 55 -4.57 -7.77 -3.82
CA ALA A 55 -4.44 -7.53 -2.38
C ALA A 55 -3.96 -6.10 -2.10
N LEU A 56 -3.03 -5.58 -2.93
CA LEU A 56 -2.60 -4.19 -2.86
C LEU A 56 -3.77 -3.25 -3.14
N ALA A 57 -4.52 -3.52 -4.20
CA ALA A 57 -5.68 -2.72 -4.57
C ALA A 57 -6.76 -2.69 -3.49
N THR A 58 -7.00 -3.82 -2.83
CA THR A 58 -7.91 -3.90 -1.68
C THR A 58 -7.42 -3.05 -0.51
N ALA A 59 -6.11 -3.06 -0.25
CA ALA A 59 -5.51 -2.22 0.80
C ALA A 59 -5.70 -0.72 0.49
N PHE A 60 -5.48 -0.31 -0.75
CA PHE A 60 -5.78 1.06 -1.19
C PHE A 60 -7.26 1.41 -1.03
N ALA A 61 -8.17 0.56 -1.49
CA ALA A 61 -9.62 0.79 -1.41
C ALA A 61 -10.12 0.89 0.04
N GLY A 62 -9.51 0.16 0.98
CA GLY A 62 -9.82 0.27 2.41
C GLY A 62 -9.20 1.51 3.07
N HIS A 63 -8.01 1.92 2.65
CA HIS A 63 -7.28 3.02 3.28
C HIS A 63 -7.65 4.40 2.74
N GLY A 64 -7.88 4.52 1.43
CA GLY A 64 -8.21 5.78 0.74
C GLY A 64 -9.37 6.56 1.38
N PRO A 65 -10.56 5.96 1.54
CA PRO A 65 -11.70 6.64 2.17
C PRO A 65 -11.44 7.05 3.63
N ARG A 66 -10.62 6.30 4.37
CA ARG A 66 -10.23 6.67 5.73
C ARG A 66 -9.34 7.92 5.73
N VAL A 67 -8.37 7.98 4.83
CA VAL A 67 -7.49 9.14 4.66
C VAL A 67 -8.28 10.36 4.21
N ALA A 68 -9.22 10.19 3.26
CA ALA A 68 -10.14 11.24 2.85
C ALA A 68 -10.87 11.88 4.04
N GLY A 69 -11.41 11.06 4.94
CA GLY A 69 -12.09 11.56 6.15
C GLY A 69 -11.16 12.29 7.12
N LEU A 70 -9.89 11.88 7.23
CA LEU A 70 -8.89 12.57 8.06
C LEU A 70 -8.46 13.91 7.47
N LEU A 71 -8.39 14.00 6.14
CA LEU A 71 -7.99 15.20 5.40
C LEU A 71 -9.18 16.08 5.00
N GLU A 72 -10.38 15.81 5.52
CA GLU A 72 -11.59 16.55 5.14
C GLU A 72 -11.54 18.03 5.54
N ALA A 73 -10.75 18.39 6.56
CA ALA A 73 -10.52 19.78 6.97
C ALA A 73 -9.31 20.44 6.29
N SER A 74 -8.57 19.70 5.46
CA SER A 74 -7.39 20.23 4.75
C SER A 74 -7.83 21.27 3.71
N SER A 75 -7.06 22.36 3.62
CA SER A 75 -7.20 23.38 2.57
C SER A 75 -6.57 22.99 1.24
N GLU A 76 -5.88 21.86 1.19
CA GLU A 76 -5.19 21.39 -0.01
C GLU A 76 -6.16 20.70 -0.98
N ASP A 77 -5.88 20.79 -2.28
CA ASP A 77 -6.79 20.31 -3.33
C ASP A 77 -6.50 18.87 -3.80
N THR A 78 -5.33 18.33 -3.45
CA THR A 78 -4.88 17.03 -3.96
C THR A 78 -4.01 16.31 -2.93
N TRP A 79 -4.25 15.02 -2.78
CA TRP A 79 -3.38 14.12 -2.03
C TRP A 79 -3.22 12.79 -2.77
N ARG A 80 -2.23 11.98 -2.39
CA ARG A 80 -2.05 10.62 -2.91
C ARG A 80 -1.66 9.66 -1.80
N ILE A 81 -2.00 8.38 -1.98
CA ILE A 81 -1.38 7.28 -1.23
C ILE A 81 -0.38 6.61 -2.17
N THR A 82 0.82 6.31 -1.67
CA THR A 82 1.84 5.53 -2.35
C THR A 82 2.17 4.28 -1.55
N ALA A 83 2.33 3.14 -2.23
CA ALA A 83 2.76 1.90 -1.62
C ALA A 83 4.25 1.70 -1.90
N HIS A 84 5.06 1.64 -0.84
CA HIS A 84 6.49 1.36 -0.92
C HIS A 84 6.77 -0.08 -0.51
N CYS A 85 7.41 -0.85 -1.39
CA CYS A 85 7.88 -2.20 -1.05
C CYS A 85 9.01 -2.10 -0.02
N LEU A 86 8.84 -2.69 1.17
CA LEU A 86 9.81 -2.52 2.26
C LEU A 86 11.17 -3.16 1.98
N SER A 87 11.23 -4.18 1.11
CA SER A 87 12.49 -4.86 0.79
C SER A 87 13.34 -4.12 -0.24
N THR A 88 12.72 -3.33 -1.12
CA THR A 88 13.40 -2.63 -2.22
C THR A 88 13.32 -1.11 -2.13
N GLY A 89 12.41 -0.57 -1.33
CA GLY A 89 12.07 0.86 -1.29
C GLY A 89 11.25 1.35 -2.48
N ALA A 90 11.05 0.51 -3.52
CA ALA A 90 10.39 0.89 -4.76
C ALA A 90 8.90 1.20 -4.53
N VAL A 91 8.39 2.18 -5.29
CA VAL A 91 6.95 2.45 -5.34
C VAL A 91 6.30 1.39 -6.23
N VAL A 92 5.32 0.69 -5.68
CA VAL A 92 4.64 -0.47 -6.27
C VAL A 92 3.13 -0.27 -6.37
N GLY A 93 2.65 0.91 -5.96
CA GLY A 93 1.30 1.37 -6.23
C GLY A 93 1.13 2.83 -5.85
N GLU A 94 0.18 3.50 -6.48
CA GLU A 94 -0.15 4.90 -6.26
C GLU A 94 -1.63 5.11 -6.54
N TRP A 95 -2.28 5.92 -5.70
CA TRP A 95 -3.64 6.38 -5.95
C TRP A 95 -3.83 7.84 -5.57
N THR A 96 -4.15 8.66 -6.56
CA THR A 96 -4.34 10.11 -6.41
C THR A 96 -5.80 10.44 -6.18
N TRP A 97 -6.02 11.41 -5.30
CA TRP A 97 -7.32 11.90 -4.89
C TRP A 97 -7.36 13.42 -5.00
N ALA A 98 -8.50 13.93 -5.45
CA ALA A 98 -8.75 15.35 -5.61
C ALA A 98 -10.11 15.73 -5.03
N ARG A 99 -10.30 17.02 -4.74
CA ARG A 99 -11.61 17.55 -4.38
C ARG A 99 -12.50 17.57 -5.63
N SER A 100 -13.68 16.99 -5.52
CA SER A 100 -14.76 17.13 -6.50
C SER A 100 -15.22 18.58 -6.53
N GLU A 101 -15.20 19.22 -7.69
CA GLU A 101 -15.75 20.56 -7.87
C GLU A 101 -17.27 20.62 -7.61
N GLU A 102 -17.98 19.52 -7.89
CA GLU A 102 -19.44 19.43 -7.73
C GLU A 102 -19.85 19.26 -6.28
N THR A 103 -19.21 18.35 -5.55
CA THR A 103 -19.64 17.95 -4.20
C THR A 103 -18.78 18.51 -3.10
N GLY A 104 -17.63 19.09 -3.44
CA GLY A 104 -16.60 19.49 -2.50
C GLY A 104 -15.97 18.32 -1.74
N ARG A 105 -16.28 17.06 -2.05
CA ARG A 105 -15.76 15.88 -1.34
C ARG A 105 -14.52 15.32 -2.01
N TRP A 106 -13.70 14.62 -1.25
CA TRP A 106 -12.60 13.83 -1.81
C TRP A 106 -13.11 12.69 -2.69
N ILE A 107 -12.59 12.62 -3.91
CA ILE A 107 -12.83 11.52 -4.85
C ILE A 107 -11.51 11.05 -5.48
N PRO A 108 -11.43 9.79 -5.94
CA PRO A 108 -10.32 9.35 -6.77
C PRO A 108 -10.20 10.21 -8.03
N ALA A 109 -8.99 10.72 -8.29
CA ALA A 109 -8.71 11.60 -9.44
C ALA A 109 -8.20 10.82 -10.68
N GLY A 110 -8.21 9.49 -10.60
CA GLY A 110 -7.76 8.59 -11.65
C GLY A 110 -7.83 7.14 -11.19
N ASP A 111 -7.50 6.24 -12.12
CA ASP A 111 -7.43 4.82 -11.81
C ASP A 111 -6.29 4.55 -10.84
N LEU A 112 -6.53 3.61 -9.92
CA LEU A 112 -5.50 3.07 -9.07
C LEU A 112 -4.43 2.39 -9.93
N TRP A 113 -3.18 2.78 -9.74
CA TRP A 113 -2.04 2.09 -10.33
C TRP A 113 -1.40 1.17 -9.30
N CYS A 114 -1.18 -0.09 -9.67
CA CYS A 114 -0.50 -1.10 -8.86
C CYS A 114 0.40 -1.96 -9.74
N VAL A 115 1.62 -2.24 -9.30
CA VAL A 115 2.52 -3.21 -9.91
C VAL A 115 3.17 -4.01 -8.81
N TRP A 116 2.77 -5.28 -8.68
CA TRP A 116 3.38 -6.21 -7.73
C TRP A 116 4.03 -7.36 -8.51
N ASP A 117 5.30 -7.20 -8.88
CA ASP A 117 6.03 -8.16 -9.70
C ASP A 117 6.15 -9.52 -8.98
N ASP A 118 5.55 -10.55 -9.58
CA ASP A 118 5.60 -11.94 -9.12
C ASP A 118 7.04 -12.47 -9.01
N SER A 119 7.99 -11.90 -9.76
CA SER A 119 9.41 -12.27 -9.74
C SER A 119 10.07 -12.00 -8.38
N LEU A 120 9.71 -10.88 -7.72
CA LEU A 120 10.21 -10.55 -6.38
C LEU A 120 9.60 -11.44 -5.29
N ARG A 121 8.34 -11.85 -5.48
CA ARG A 121 7.64 -12.82 -4.62
C ARG A 121 8.24 -14.21 -4.74
N ILE A 122 8.50 -14.68 -5.96
CA ILE A 122 9.13 -15.97 -6.24
C ILE A 122 10.54 -16.00 -5.64
N ALA A 123 11.37 -14.97 -5.88
CA ALA A 123 12.70 -14.89 -5.29
C ALA A 123 12.70 -14.80 -3.76
N ALA A 124 11.68 -14.18 -3.15
CA ALA A 124 11.53 -14.16 -1.69
C ALA A 124 11.14 -15.55 -1.14
N LEU A 125 10.23 -16.25 -1.81
CA LEU A 125 9.81 -17.61 -1.46
C LEU A 125 10.96 -18.61 -1.60
N GLU A 126 11.74 -18.54 -2.67
CA GLU A 126 12.92 -19.38 -2.86
C GLU A 126 13.97 -19.15 -1.77
N ARG A 127 14.24 -17.89 -1.40
CA ARG A 127 15.17 -17.56 -0.31
C ARG A 127 14.68 -18.06 1.06
N ALA A 128 13.38 -17.98 1.32
CA ALA A 128 12.79 -18.49 2.55
C ALA A 128 12.86 -20.04 2.62
N ASN A 129 12.55 -20.73 1.51
CA ASN A 129 12.66 -22.18 1.42
C ASN A 129 14.11 -22.67 1.59
N ALA A 130 15.08 -21.98 0.97
CA ALA A 130 16.50 -22.28 1.13
C ALA A 130 16.97 -22.17 2.60
N ARG A 131 16.52 -21.13 3.32
CA ARG A 131 16.84 -20.96 4.75
C ARG A 131 16.18 -22.04 5.63
N ALA A 132 14.94 -22.43 5.30
CA ALA A 132 14.25 -23.49 6.03
C ALA A 132 14.93 -24.86 5.84
N ALA A 133 15.43 -25.16 4.63
CA ALA A 133 16.21 -26.36 4.37
C ALA A 133 17.54 -26.37 5.15
N GLN A 134 18.26 -25.24 5.15
CA GLN A 134 19.53 -25.10 5.90
C GLN A 134 19.36 -25.27 7.42
N ASN A 135 18.21 -24.87 7.97
CA ASN A 135 17.90 -25.04 9.39
C ASN A 135 17.30 -26.42 9.72
N GLY A 136 16.85 -27.17 8.72
CA GLY A 136 16.31 -28.52 8.88
C GLY A 136 17.36 -29.63 8.88
N ASP A 137 18.53 -29.39 8.27
CA ASP A 137 19.68 -30.32 8.23
C ASP A 137 20.58 -30.25 9.48
N ALA A 138 20.21 -29.46 10.49
CA ALA A 138 20.95 -29.31 11.75
C ALA A 138 20.40 -30.16 12.92
N ALA A 139 19.57 -31.18 12.63
CA ALA A 139 18.99 -32.10 13.61
C ALA A 139 19.60 -33.51 13.52
#